data_AF-A0A7T2YX24-F1
#
_entry.id   AF-A0A7T2YX24-F1
#
_cell.length_a   1.000
_cell.length_b   1.000
_cell.length_c   1.000
_cell.angle_alpha   90.00
_cell.angle_beta   90.00
_cell.angle_gamma   90.00
#
_symmetry.space_group_name_H-M   'P 1'
#
loop_
_entity.id
_entity.type
_entity.pdbx_description
1 polymer ?
#
loop_
_entity_poly.entity_id
_entity_poly.type
_entity_poly.pdbx_seq_one_letter_code
_entity_poly.pdbx_strand_id
1 'polypeptide(L)' 'MKMPLEVELYPTLLTMPRWFGTPEVQILPGRPEHYFIDEIEPGWFAVTDLDGDRIYCGLGPVTVERSPAPF' A
#
# COMPACT_ATOMS: atom_id res chain seq x y z
N MET A 1 6.53 10.62 -16.70
CA MET A 1 5.08 10.48 -16.91
C MET A 1 4.39 11.20 -15.75
N LYS A 2 3.61 12.26 -16.01
CA LYS A 2 2.98 13.07 -14.95
C LYS A 2 1.79 12.28 -14.41
N MET A 3 1.70 12.10 -13.10
CA MET A 3 0.54 11.41 -12.51
C MET A 3 -0.72 12.26 -12.73
N PRO A 4 -1.89 11.64 -12.97
CA PRO A 4 -3.13 12.40 -13.05
C PRO A 4 -3.42 13.08 -11.71
N LEU A 5 -3.84 14.35 -11.74
CA LEU A 5 -4.11 15.21 -10.57
C LEU A 5 -5.00 14.57 -9.50
N GLU A 6 -5.92 13.67 -9.88
CA GLU A 6 -6.78 12.94 -8.93
C GLU A 6 -6.00 11.94 -8.05
N VAL A 7 -4.91 11.37 -8.57
CA VAL A 7 -3.98 10.52 -7.78
C VAL A 7 -3.13 11.38 -6.86
N GLU A 8 -2.79 12.61 -7.27
CA GLU A 8 -2.03 13.55 -6.42
C GLU A 8 -2.86 14.00 -5.21
N LEU A 9 -4.16 14.21 -5.36
CA LEU A 9 -5.05 14.60 -4.26
C LEU A 9 -5.43 13.40 -3.39
N TYR A 10 -5.83 12.27 -3.99
CA TYR A 10 -6.26 11.06 -3.28
C TYR A 10 -5.29 9.90 -3.56
N PRO A 11 -4.14 9.87 -2.88
CA PRO A 11 -3.09 8.92 -3.19
C PRO A 11 -3.45 7.49 -2.78
N THR A 12 -2.71 6.54 -3.34
CA THR A 12 -2.73 5.15 -2.90
C THR A 12 -1.93 5.03 -1.61
N LEU A 13 -2.48 4.32 -0.63
CA LEU A 13 -1.88 4.12 0.68
C LEU A 13 -1.65 2.63 0.92
N LEU A 14 -0.44 2.28 1.33
CA LEU A 14 -0.17 1.02 2.02
C LEU A 14 -0.29 1.25 3.52
N THR A 15 -1.26 0.58 4.15
CA THR A 15 -1.43 0.58 5.61
C THR A 15 -0.86 -0.72 6.18
N MET A 16 0.17 -0.60 7.00
CA MET A 16 0.83 -1.69 7.71
C MET A 16 0.25 -1.86 9.12
N PRO A 17 0.54 -2.98 9.82
CA PRO A 17 0.08 -3.17 11.18
C PRO A 17 0.51 -2.04 12.12
N ARG A 18 -0.22 -1.93 13.23
CA ARG A 18 0.08 -0.96 14.28
C ARG A 18 1.35 -1.38 15.02
N TRP A 19 2.42 -0.65 14.80
CA TRP A 19 3.59 -0.69 15.68
C TRP A 19 3.37 0.34 16.79
N PHE A 20 3.35 -0.12 18.05
CA PHE A 20 3.21 0.75 19.22
C PHE A 20 1.96 1.68 19.26
N GLY A 21 0.89 1.31 18.56
CA GLY A 21 -0.43 1.95 18.67
C GLY A 21 -0.91 2.73 17.44
N THR A 22 -0.02 3.16 16.56
CA THR A 22 -0.38 3.86 15.31
C THR A 22 -0.05 2.98 14.10
N PRO A 23 -0.98 2.80 13.13
CA PRO A 23 -0.66 2.14 11.87
C PRO A 23 0.43 2.91 11.15
N GLU A 24 1.42 2.21 10.62
CA GLU A 24 2.38 2.81 9.70
C GLU A 24 1.73 2.91 8.32
N VAL A 25 1.75 4.10 7.72
CA VAL A 25 1.12 4.37 6.42
C VAL A 25 2.17 4.90 5.46
N GLN A 26 2.28 4.27 4.29
CA GLN A 26 3.16 4.68 3.21
C GLN A 26 2.35 5.14 2.01
N ILE A 27 2.73 6.28 1.42
CA ILE A 27 2.17 6.76 0.16
C ILE A 27 2.82 5.99 -0.99
N LEU A 28 2.00 5.41 -1.85
CA LEU A 28 2.42 4.66 -3.01
C LEU A 28 2.14 5.42 -4.32
N PRO A 29 3.03 5.33 -5.32
CA PRO A 29 2.78 5.86 -6.65
C PRO A 29 1.62 5.13 -7.34
N GLY A 30 0.89 5.79 -8.23
CA GLY A 30 -0.10 5.11 -9.08
C GLY A 30 -1.39 4.75 -8.35
N ARG A 31 -2.06 3.68 -8.80
CA ARG A 31 -3.40 3.30 -8.36
C ARG A 31 -3.36 2.06 -7.46
N PRO A 32 -4.35 1.84 -6.57
CA PRO A 32 -4.38 0.64 -5.73
C PRO A 32 -4.34 -0.66 -6.53
N GLU A 33 -4.99 -0.68 -7.70
CA GLU A 33 -5.03 -1.84 -8.60
C GLU A 33 -3.66 -2.22 -9.20
N HIS A 34 -2.63 -1.39 -9.01
CA HIS A 34 -1.27 -1.69 -9.44
C HIS A 34 -0.47 -2.49 -8.39
N TYR A 35 -1.08 -2.82 -7.26
CA TYR A 35 -0.44 -3.51 -6.16
C TYR A 35 -1.18 -4.79 -5.79
N PHE A 36 -0.41 -5.80 -5.40
CA PHE A 36 -0.93 -7.12 -5.07
C PHE A 36 -0.48 -7.50 -3.66
N ILE A 37 -1.40 -8.07 -2.88
CA ILE A 37 -1.15 -8.53 -1.51
C ILE A 37 -1.26 -10.05 -1.51
N ASP A 38 -0.19 -10.71 -1.09
CA ASP A 38 -0.16 -12.16 -0.88
C ASP A 38 0.21 -12.47 0.58
N GLU A 39 -0.53 -13.38 1.21
CA GLU A 39 -0.13 -13.99 2.48
C GLU A 39 0.77 -15.20 2.16
N ILE A 40 2.08 -15.06 2.40
CA ILE A 40 3.08 -16.06 2.03
C ILE A 40 3.33 -17.10 3.14
N GLU A 41 3.07 -16.72 4.39
CA GLU A 41 2.98 -17.59 5.56
C GLU A 41 1.89 -17.05 6.49
N PRO A 42 1.31 -17.87 7.39
CA PRO A 42 0.27 -17.38 8.30
C PRO A 42 0.71 -16.14 9.09
N GLY A 43 0.05 -15.01 8.86
CA GLY A 43 0.36 -13.71 9.47
C GLY A 43 1.48 -12.91 8.79
N TRP A 44 2.10 -13.44 7.72
CA TRP A 44 3.19 -12.82 6.99
C TRP A 44 2.80 -12.51 5.55
N PHE A 45 2.89 -11.24 5.17
CA PHE A 45 2.36 -10.69 3.93
C PHE A 45 3.47 -10.07 3.08
N ALA A 46 3.35 -10.21 1.77
CA ALA A 46 4.13 -9.50 0.78
C ALA A 46 3.24 -8.58 -0.04
N VAL A 47 3.74 -7.38 -0.35
CA VAL A 47 3.11 -6.45 -1.29
C VAL A 47 4.05 -6.22 -2.46
N THR A 48 3.56 -6.46 -3.67
CA THR A 48 4.31 -6.26 -4.92
C THR A 48 3.59 -5.27 -5.83
N ASP A 49 4.33 -4.67 -6.76
CA ASP A 49 3.75 -3.84 -7.82
C ASP A 49 3.57 -4.61 -9.15
N LEU A 50 3.18 -3.90 -10.21
CA LEU A 50 2.98 -4.45 -11.57
C LEU A 50 4.25 -5.05 -12.19
N ASP A 51 5.42 -4.55 -11.80
CA ASP A 51 6.71 -5.05 -12.30
C ASP A 51 7.21 -6.26 -11.48
N GLY A 52 6.48 -6.62 -10.42
CA GLY A 52 6.83 -7.68 -9.49
C GLY A 52 7.82 -7.25 -8.42
N ASP A 53 8.12 -5.95 -8.33
CA ASP A 53 9.02 -5.41 -7.32
C ASP A 53 8.34 -5.47 -5.95
N ARG A 54 9.09 -5.90 -4.94
CA ARG A 54 8.58 -6.06 -3.59
C ARG A 54 8.64 -4.75 -2.82
N ILE A 55 7.47 -4.19 -2.55
CA ILE A 55 7.26 -2.94 -1.82
C ILE A 55 7.26 -3.18 -0.31
N TYR A 56 6.67 -4.28 0.13
CA TYR A 56 6.61 -4.67 1.54
C TYR A 56 6.73 -6.18 1.72
N CYS A 57 7.31 -6.60 2.85
CA CYS A 57 7.37 -7.99 3.28
C CYS A 57 7.48 -8.04 4.80
N GLY A 58 6.43 -8.50 5.48
CA GLY A 58 6.40 -8.46 6.93
C GLY A 58 5.09 -8.92 7.54
N LEU A 59 4.92 -8.66 8.83
CA LEU A 59 3.70 -8.98 9.56
C LEU A 59 2.49 -8.23 8.97
N GLY A 60 1.33 -8.87 8.97
CA GLY A 60 0.07 -8.26 8.57
C GLY A 60 -1.01 -8.30 9.67
N PRO A 61 -2.27 -8.02 9.31
CA PRO A 61 -2.75 -7.73 7.95
C PRO A 61 -2.26 -6.37 7.41
N VAL A 62 -2.18 -6.27 6.08
CA VAL A 62 -1.89 -5.02 5.36
C VAL A 62 -3.04 -4.68 4.40
N THR A 63 -3.20 -3.40 4.05
CA THR A 63 -4.15 -2.97 3.00
C THR A 63 -3.49 -2.02 2.02
N VAL A 64 -3.91 -2.09 0.75
CA VAL A 64 -3.56 -1.10 -0.27
C VAL A 64 -4.84 -0.51 -0.83
N GLU A 65 -5.10 0.75 -0.49
CA GLU A 65 -6.37 1.41 -0.78
C GLU A 65 -6.15 2.86 -1.22
N ARG A 66 -7.12 3.44 -1.92
CA ARG A 66 -7.12 4.87 -2.19
C ARG A 66 -7.49 5.62 -0.91
N SER A 67 -6.73 6.67 -0.58
CA SER A 67 -7.08 7.56 0.53
C SER A 67 -8.51 8.10 0.37
N PRO A 68 -9.37 8.02 1.39
CA PRO A 68 -10.73 8.56 1.32
C PRO A 68 -10.76 10.09 1.42
N ALA A 69 -9.68 10.71 1.90
CA ALA A 69 -9.52 12.15 2.03
C ALA A 69 -8.37 12.64 1.14
N PRO A 70 -8.45 13.87 0.62
CA PRO A 70 -7.32 14.47 -0.05
C PRO A 70 -6.23 14.83 0.98
N PHE A 71 -4.98 14.91 0.55
CA PHE A 71 -3.89 15.48 1.35
C PHE A 71 -3.79 17.00 1.22
#